data_AF-A0A7S0EEG6-F1
#
_entry.id   AF-A0A7S0EEG6-F1
#
_cell.length_a   1.000
_cell.length_b   1.000
_cell.length_c   1.000
_cell.angle_alpha   90.00
_cell.angle_beta   90.00
_cell.angle_gamma   90.00
#
_symmetry.space_group_name_H-M   'P 1'
#
loop_
_entity.id
_entity.type
_entity.pdbx_description
1 polymer ?
#
loop_
_entity_poly.entity_id
_entity_poly.type
_entity_poly.pdbx_seq_one_letter_code
_entity_poly.pdbx_strand_id
1 'polypeptide(L)'
;AQACPQRLQVLREALKLFGSHFSMYRMTTRLGGSPFGLPSELDNIIHGSWVGGWSDPIIRRCVILQSYTMLGYYPLEHAVWAGSIAPKLFSLDVGMASRLSCVFWVLWILIDLYATHRRWQELRRLERRLEMNGSLTPDNKAKIERSRTSLRRYSLRLLLYLPNAVNWTLDEKSRFALSSWMVNALGLAEAVLGTYTYATGDSISLPKIEE
;
A
#
# COMPACT_ATOMS: atom_id res chain seq x y z
N ALA A 1 33.08 -25.63 -5.31
CA ALA A 1 32.28 -24.46 -4.91
C ALA A 1 33.23 -23.27 -4.76
N GLN A 2 33.24 -22.33 -5.70
CA GLN A 2 34.09 -21.13 -5.59
C GLN A 2 33.55 -20.25 -4.47
N ALA A 3 34.40 -19.91 -3.51
CA ALA A 3 34.07 -19.03 -2.40
C ALA A 3 33.61 -17.67 -2.95
N CYS A 4 32.49 -17.17 -2.44
CA CYS A 4 32.01 -15.83 -2.77
C CYS A 4 33.14 -14.82 -2.43
N PRO A 5 33.56 -13.95 -3.38
CA PRO A 5 34.58 -12.93 -3.14
C PRO A 5 34.26 -12.14 -1.86
N GLN A 6 35.25 -11.97 -0.98
CA GLN A 6 35.09 -11.30 0.32
C GLN A 6 34.37 -9.93 0.21
N ARG A 7 34.60 -9.19 -0.88
CA ARG A 7 33.90 -7.92 -1.18
C ARG A 7 32.39 -8.07 -1.38
N LEU A 8 31.95 -9.13 -2.05
CA LEU A 8 30.53 -9.43 -2.24
C LEU A 8 29.86 -9.86 -0.93
N GLN A 9 30.61 -10.54 -0.05
CA GLN A 9 30.11 -10.91 1.28
C GLN A 9 29.93 -9.67 2.16
N VAL A 10 30.90 -8.75 2.18
CA VAL A 10 30.80 -7.46 2.88
C VAL A 10 29.61 -6.65 2.36
N LEU A 11 29.45 -6.55 1.03
CA LEU A 11 28.32 -5.85 0.43
C LEU A 11 26.97 -6.48 0.83
N ARG A 12 26.89 -7.81 0.85
CA ARG A 12 25.67 -8.53 1.24
C ARG A 12 25.30 -8.23 2.70
N GLU A 13 26.26 -8.27 3.61
CA GLU A 13 26.01 -7.95 5.03
C GLU A 13 25.64 -6.48 5.22
N ALA A 14 26.30 -5.56 4.50
CA ALA A 14 25.93 -4.14 4.52
C ALA A 14 24.50 -3.91 4.02
N LEU A 15 24.08 -4.57 2.93
CA LEU A 15 22.71 -4.47 2.41
C LEU A 15 21.68 -5.06 3.37
N LYS A 16 21.98 -6.18 4.03
CA LYS A 16 21.11 -6.74 5.07
C LYS A 16 20.95 -5.77 6.24
N LEU A 17 22.05 -5.20 6.72
CA LEU A 17 22.04 -4.25 7.82
C LEU A 17 21.22 -3.01 7.45
N PHE A 18 21.47 -2.44 6.26
CA PHE A 18 20.70 -1.31 5.72
C PHE A 18 19.20 -1.62 5.63
N GLY A 19 18.83 -2.79 5.09
CA GLY A 19 17.45 -3.24 5.03
C GLY A 19 16.80 -3.38 6.41
N SER A 20 17.54 -3.89 7.40
CA SER A 20 17.05 -4.02 8.76
C SER A 20 16.79 -2.65 9.43
N HIS A 21 17.68 -1.67 9.22
CA HIS A 21 17.48 -0.30 9.70
C HIS A 21 16.28 0.38 9.05
N PHE A 22 16.06 0.20 7.75
CA PHE A 22 14.88 0.73 7.07
C PHE A 22 13.58 0.09 7.57
N SER A 23 13.59 -1.23 7.83
CA SER A 23 12.45 -1.92 8.43
C SER A 23 12.15 -1.39 9.84
N MET A 24 13.19 -1.16 10.65
CA MET A 24 13.05 -0.53 11.97
C MET A 24 12.57 0.92 11.87
N TYR A 25 13.09 1.69 10.91
CA TYR A 25 12.68 3.07 10.67
C TYR A 25 11.17 3.14 10.36
N ARG A 26 10.67 2.24 9.52
CA ARG A 26 9.25 2.08 9.21
C ARG A 26 8.41 1.81 10.47
N MET A 27 8.90 0.98 11.38
CA MET A 27 8.21 0.75 12.65
C MET A 27 8.24 1.98 13.55
N THR A 28 9.39 2.67 13.65
CA THR A 28 9.50 3.89 14.45
C THR A 28 8.65 5.04 13.90
N THR A 29 8.49 5.17 12.58
CA THR A 29 7.62 6.20 12.00
C THR A 29 6.14 5.88 12.20
N ARG A 30 5.75 4.60 12.17
CA ARG A 30 4.38 4.17 12.51
C ARG A 30 4.05 4.32 14.00
N LEU A 31 5.04 4.20 14.86
CA LEU A 31 4.91 4.45 16.30
C LEU A 31 4.95 5.94 16.65
N GLY A 32 5.78 6.73 15.95
CA GLY A 32 6.09 8.12 16.31
C GLY A 32 5.35 9.21 15.53
N GLY A 33 4.86 8.94 14.31
CA GLY A 33 4.25 9.97 13.43
C GLY A 33 2.73 10.14 13.56
N SER A 34 2.06 9.15 14.14
CA SER A 34 0.63 9.12 14.46
C SER A 34 0.46 7.93 15.41
N PRO A 35 -0.31 8.00 16.51
CA PRO A 35 -0.38 6.91 17.49
C PRO A 35 -0.81 5.61 16.80
N PHE A 36 0.15 4.75 16.43
CA PHE A 36 -0.10 3.48 15.76
C PHE A 36 -0.83 3.58 14.40
N GLY A 37 -0.87 4.75 13.77
CA GLY A 37 -1.73 5.01 12.60
C GLY A 37 -3.24 4.99 12.89
N LEU A 38 -3.67 4.64 14.11
CA LEU A 38 -5.07 4.39 14.45
C LEU A 38 -5.91 5.67 14.43
N PRO A 39 -5.48 6.84 14.95
CA PRO A 39 -6.31 8.04 14.90
C PRO A 39 -6.62 8.50 13.49
N SER A 40 -5.69 8.36 12.55
CA SER A 40 -5.95 8.68 11.14
C SER A 40 -6.94 7.71 10.49
N GLU A 41 -6.91 6.43 10.85
CA GLU A 41 -7.94 5.47 10.38
C GLU A 41 -9.30 5.77 11.00
N LEU A 42 -9.34 6.12 12.30
CA LEU A 42 -10.58 6.50 13.00
C LEU A 42 -11.18 7.79 12.44
N ASP A 43 -10.34 8.80 12.18
CA ASP A 43 -10.77 10.03 11.50
C ASP A 43 -11.38 9.71 10.13
N ASN A 44 -10.76 8.83 9.34
CA ASN A 44 -11.33 8.43 8.06
C ASN A 44 -12.64 7.63 8.22
N ILE A 45 -12.77 6.77 9.24
CA ILE A 45 -14.02 6.06 9.51
C ILE A 45 -15.16 7.03 9.85
N ILE A 46 -14.88 8.04 10.68
CA ILE A 46 -15.89 9.00 11.15
C ILE A 46 -16.22 10.02 10.06
N HIS A 47 -15.20 10.62 9.44
CA HIS A 47 -15.35 11.77 8.56
C HIS A 47 -15.26 11.42 7.07
N GLY A 48 -14.74 10.24 6.70
CA GLY A 48 -14.47 9.88 5.30
C GLY A 48 -13.40 10.76 4.67
N SER A 49 -12.40 11.19 5.44
CA SER A 49 -11.37 12.15 5.02
C SER A 49 -10.55 11.69 3.81
N TRP A 50 -10.50 10.38 3.52
CA TRP A 50 -9.74 9.81 2.42
C TRP A 50 -10.56 9.53 1.16
N VAL A 51 -11.83 9.93 1.13
CA VAL A 51 -12.71 9.75 -0.04
C VAL A 51 -12.20 10.57 -1.24
N GLY A 52 -11.43 11.64 -1.03
CA GLY A 52 -10.72 12.32 -2.11
C GLY A 52 -11.63 12.98 -3.17
N GLY A 53 -12.82 13.42 -2.77
CA GLY A 53 -13.76 14.13 -3.63
C GLY A 53 -14.59 13.25 -4.59
N TRP A 54 -14.40 11.93 -4.59
CA TRP A 54 -15.18 11.00 -5.40
C TRP A 54 -16.64 10.92 -4.92
N SER A 55 -17.58 10.90 -5.87
CA SER A 55 -19.02 10.93 -5.62
C SER A 55 -19.67 9.54 -5.55
N ASP A 56 -19.03 8.49 -6.06
CA ASP A 56 -19.56 7.12 -5.96
C ASP A 56 -19.60 6.65 -4.49
N PRO A 57 -20.78 6.35 -3.92
CA PRO A 57 -20.89 5.91 -2.53
C PRO A 57 -20.18 4.58 -2.27
N ILE A 58 -19.94 3.76 -3.29
CA ILE A 58 -19.19 2.51 -3.17
C ILE A 58 -17.72 2.82 -2.86
N ILE A 59 -17.14 3.86 -3.47
CA ILE A 59 -15.76 4.28 -3.16
C ILE A 59 -15.65 4.64 -1.69
N ARG A 60 -16.60 5.42 -1.15
CA ARG A 60 -16.63 5.75 0.28
C ARG A 60 -16.69 4.52 1.18
N ARG A 61 -17.56 3.55 0.86
CA ARG A 61 -17.67 2.30 1.62
C ARG A 61 -16.37 1.51 1.58
N CYS A 62 -15.71 1.42 0.42
CA CYS A 62 -14.42 0.75 0.30
C CYS A 62 -13.34 1.44 1.12
N VAL A 63 -13.23 2.77 1.04
CA VAL A 63 -12.25 3.56 1.80
C VAL A 63 -12.44 3.38 3.31
N ILE A 64 -13.68 3.35 3.80
CA ILE A 64 -13.96 3.08 5.22
C ILE A 64 -13.61 1.64 5.59
N LEU A 65 -13.96 0.67 4.73
CA LEU A 65 -13.65 -0.74 4.96
C LEU A 65 -12.14 -0.99 5.00
N GLN A 66 -11.36 -0.28 4.18
CA GLN A 66 -9.89 -0.29 4.25
C GLN A 66 -9.41 0.14 5.65
N SER A 67 -9.94 1.22 6.20
CA SER A 67 -9.56 1.65 7.55
C SER A 67 -9.88 0.60 8.62
N TYR A 68 -11.01 -0.11 8.52
CA TYR A 68 -11.28 -1.25 9.40
C TYR A 68 -10.25 -2.37 9.27
N THR A 69 -9.77 -2.69 8.05
CA THR A 69 -8.69 -3.67 7.90
C THR A 69 -7.38 -3.19 8.56
N MET A 70 -7.12 -1.89 8.54
CA MET A 70 -5.94 -1.30 9.18
C MET A 70 -6.03 -1.32 10.71
N LEU A 71 -7.23 -1.22 11.29
CA LEU A 71 -7.44 -1.42 12.72
C LEU A 71 -7.09 -2.84 13.19
N GLY A 72 -7.16 -3.85 12.31
CA GLY A 72 -6.66 -5.21 12.59
C GLY A 72 -5.16 -5.35 12.31
N TYR A 73 -4.71 -4.79 11.18
CA TYR A 73 -3.32 -4.87 10.75
C TYR A 73 -2.35 -4.23 11.73
N TYR A 74 -2.57 -2.95 12.10
CA TYR A 74 -1.61 -2.20 12.91
C TYR A 74 -1.36 -2.87 14.27
N PRO A 75 -2.37 -3.20 15.11
CA PRO A 75 -2.10 -3.81 16.41
C PRO A 75 -1.33 -5.12 16.31
N LEU A 76 -1.67 -5.97 15.33
CA LEU A 76 -0.97 -7.24 15.11
C LEU A 76 0.48 -7.01 14.70
N GLU A 77 0.75 -6.05 13.80
CA GLU A 77 2.11 -5.71 13.42
C GLU A 77 2.95 -5.21 14.61
N HIS A 78 2.36 -4.36 15.47
CA HIS A 78 3.03 -3.89 16.67
C HIS A 78 3.26 -5.03 17.68
N ALA A 79 2.30 -5.96 17.82
CA ALA A 79 2.44 -7.14 18.68
C ALA A 79 3.57 -8.06 18.17
N VAL A 80 3.65 -8.28 16.85
CA VAL A 80 4.74 -9.04 16.20
C VAL A 80 6.09 -8.38 16.48
N TRP A 81 6.18 -7.07 16.34
CA TRP A 81 7.40 -6.32 16.65
C TRP A 81 7.79 -6.44 18.13
N ALA A 82 6.85 -6.23 19.05
CA ALA A 82 7.08 -6.33 20.49
C ALA A 82 7.50 -7.76 20.91
N GLY A 83 6.82 -8.78 20.40
CA GLY A 83 7.14 -10.19 20.64
C GLY A 83 8.49 -10.60 20.05
N SER A 84 8.91 -9.97 18.94
CA SER A 84 10.23 -10.23 18.32
C SER A 84 11.39 -9.64 19.13
N ILE A 85 11.20 -8.47 19.75
CA ILE A 85 12.25 -7.77 20.52
C ILE A 85 12.29 -8.24 21.99
N ALA A 86 11.13 -8.54 22.57
CA ALA A 86 11.01 -8.94 23.96
C ALA A 86 10.28 -10.30 24.11
N PRO A 87 10.82 -11.40 23.53
CA PRO A 87 10.15 -12.70 23.52
C PRO A 87 9.96 -13.29 24.93
N LYS A 88 10.72 -12.82 25.93
CA LYS A 88 10.57 -13.24 27.33
C LYS A 88 9.45 -12.51 28.08
N LEU A 89 8.98 -11.37 27.58
CA LEU A 89 7.87 -10.61 28.19
C LEU A 89 6.50 -11.03 27.63
N PHE A 90 6.44 -11.46 26.38
CA PHE A 90 5.19 -11.77 25.69
C PHE A 90 5.22 -13.21 25.17
N SER A 91 4.34 -14.06 25.70
CA SER A 91 4.08 -15.39 25.14
C SER A 91 3.16 -15.28 23.92
N LEU A 92 3.68 -14.70 22.83
CA LEU A 92 2.96 -14.52 21.57
C LEU A 92 3.55 -15.45 20.51
N ASP A 93 2.69 -16.16 19.77
CA ASP A 93 3.10 -16.80 18.52
C ASP A 93 3.29 -15.71 17.45
N VAL A 94 4.53 -15.20 17.38
CA VAL A 94 4.95 -14.16 16.44
C VAL A 94 4.68 -14.58 14.99
N GLY A 95 4.88 -15.86 14.66
CA GLY A 95 4.68 -16.38 13.31
C GLY A 95 3.20 -16.34 12.91
N MET A 96 2.32 -16.80 13.79
CA MET A 96 0.87 -16.73 13.55
C MET A 96 0.37 -15.29 13.46
N ALA A 97 0.77 -14.42 14.41
CA ALA A 97 0.37 -13.02 14.42
C ALA A 97 0.85 -12.26 13.16
N SER A 98 2.06 -12.57 12.69
CA SER A 98 2.63 -11.99 11.45
C SER A 98 1.86 -12.42 10.20
N ARG A 99 1.49 -13.70 10.10
CA ARG A 99 0.67 -14.16 8.97
C ARG A 99 -0.71 -13.52 9.00
N LEU A 100 -1.32 -13.42 10.19
CA LEU A 100 -2.63 -12.80 10.35
C LEU A 100 -2.62 -11.31 10.00
N SER A 101 -1.59 -10.56 10.39
CA SER A 101 -1.46 -9.16 9.95
C SER A 101 -1.36 -9.08 8.42
N CYS A 102 -0.59 -9.96 7.78
CA CYS A 102 -0.51 -10.00 6.32
C CYS A 102 -1.86 -10.30 5.65
N VAL A 103 -2.76 -11.08 6.28
CA VAL A 103 -4.13 -11.29 5.78
C VAL A 103 -4.91 -9.98 5.76
N PHE A 104 -4.86 -9.18 6.82
CA PHE A 104 -5.49 -7.84 6.83
C PHE A 104 -4.91 -6.94 5.73
N TRP A 105 -3.60 -7.02 5.48
CA TRP A 105 -2.96 -6.25 4.42
C TRP A 105 -3.42 -6.71 3.02
N VAL A 106 -3.55 -8.02 2.78
CA VAL A 106 -4.13 -8.55 1.53
C VAL A 106 -5.56 -8.02 1.34
N LEU A 107 -6.40 -8.08 2.38
CA LEU A 107 -7.77 -7.55 2.32
C LEU A 107 -7.76 -6.06 1.96
N TRP A 108 -6.90 -5.27 2.59
CA TRP A 108 -6.74 -3.85 2.29
C TRP A 108 -6.41 -3.62 0.80
N ILE A 109 -5.46 -4.37 0.23
CA ILE A 109 -5.07 -4.27 -1.19
C ILE A 109 -6.26 -4.61 -2.11
N LEU A 110 -6.98 -5.69 -1.83
CA LEU A 110 -8.10 -6.13 -2.66
C LEU A 110 -9.24 -5.10 -2.66
N ILE A 111 -9.55 -4.54 -1.49
CA ILE A 111 -10.56 -3.49 -1.37
C ILE A 111 -10.12 -2.25 -2.15
N ASP A 112 -8.85 -1.86 -2.10
CA ASP A 112 -8.36 -0.69 -2.83
C ASP A 112 -8.30 -0.88 -4.34
N LEU A 113 -7.96 -2.08 -4.81
CA LEU A 113 -8.04 -2.43 -6.23
C LEU A 113 -9.46 -2.24 -6.74
N TYR A 114 -10.45 -2.69 -5.96
CA TYR A 114 -11.86 -2.49 -6.29
C TYR A 114 -12.26 -1.01 -6.23
N ALA A 115 -11.89 -0.28 -5.17
CA ALA A 115 -12.14 1.16 -5.06
C ALA A 115 -11.53 1.94 -6.24
N THR A 116 -10.31 1.59 -6.62
CA THR A 116 -9.60 2.17 -7.77
C THR A 116 -10.30 1.87 -9.07
N HIS A 117 -10.80 0.64 -9.25
CA HIS A 117 -11.65 0.31 -10.40
C HIS A 117 -12.93 1.18 -10.45
N ARG A 118 -13.56 1.46 -9.30
CA ARG A 118 -14.71 2.38 -9.22
C ARG A 118 -14.33 3.82 -9.56
N ARG A 119 -13.20 4.33 -9.06
CA ARG A 119 -12.64 5.66 -9.42
C ARG A 119 -12.45 5.77 -10.94
N TRP A 120 -11.93 4.72 -11.58
CA TRP A 120 -11.82 4.65 -13.04
C TRP A 120 -13.16 4.75 -13.77
N GLN A 121 -14.18 4.05 -13.28
CA GLN A 121 -15.53 4.11 -13.87
C GLN A 121 -16.13 5.51 -13.72
N GLU A 122 -15.98 6.13 -12.55
CA GLU A 122 -16.48 7.47 -12.30
C GLU A 122 -15.75 8.52 -13.15
N LEU A 123 -14.43 8.41 -13.30
CA LEU A 123 -13.64 9.30 -14.16
C LEU A 123 -14.08 9.21 -15.63
N ARG A 124 -14.38 8.00 -16.13
CA ARG A 124 -14.93 7.81 -17.49
C ARG A 124 -16.33 8.41 -17.64
N ARG A 125 -17.17 8.34 -16.60
CA ARG A 125 -18.51 8.97 -16.62
C ARG A 125 -18.38 10.49 -16.61
N LEU A 126 -17.44 11.05 -15.84
CA LEU A 126 -17.16 12.48 -15.81
C LEU A 126 -16.74 12.99 -17.19
N GLU A 127 -15.76 12.33 -17.82
CA GLU A 127 -15.30 12.67 -19.17
C GLU A 127 -16.45 12.69 -20.18
N ARG A 128 -17.26 11.62 -20.25
CA ARG A 128 -18.42 11.57 -21.15
C ARG A 128 -19.44 12.68 -20.89
N ARG A 129 -19.67 13.04 -19.62
CA ARG A 129 -20.59 14.15 -19.28
C ARG A 129 -20.06 15.48 -19.80
N LEU A 130 -18.76 15.75 -19.65
CA LEU A 130 -18.14 16.97 -20.17
C LEU A 130 -18.15 17.01 -21.69
N GLU A 131 -17.95 15.86 -22.35
CA GLU A 131 -18.08 15.75 -23.82
C GLU A 131 -19.50 16.08 -24.29
N MET A 132 -20.53 15.49 -23.66
CA MET A 132 -21.93 15.74 -24.03
C MET A 132 -22.37 17.19 -23.78
N ASN A 133 -21.87 17.81 -22.72
CA ASN A 133 -22.23 19.18 -22.36
C ASN A 133 -21.40 20.25 -23.09
N GLY A 134 -20.40 19.84 -23.89
CA GLY A 134 -19.48 20.77 -24.57
C GLY A 134 -18.44 21.42 -23.64
N SER A 135 -18.42 21.10 -22.35
CA SER A 135 -17.47 21.61 -21.35
C SER A 135 -16.12 20.88 -21.33
N LEU A 136 -15.86 19.98 -22.29
CA LEU A 136 -14.56 19.32 -22.42
C LEU A 136 -13.53 20.26 -23.08
N THR A 137 -13.01 21.19 -22.28
CA THR A 137 -11.88 22.03 -22.67
C THR A 137 -10.57 21.22 -22.74
N PRO A 138 -9.55 21.66 -23.49
CA PRO A 138 -8.24 21.03 -23.49
C PRO A 138 -7.61 20.91 -22.09
N ASP A 139 -7.86 21.89 -21.22
CA ASP A 139 -7.40 21.88 -19.83
C ASP A 139 -8.10 20.80 -18.99
N ASN A 140 -9.44 20.72 -19.06
CA ASN A 140 -10.21 19.68 -18.39
C ASN A 140 -9.80 18.28 -18.87
N LYS A 141 -9.55 18.11 -20.17
CA LYS A 141 -9.02 16.87 -20.73
C LYS A 141 -7.64 16.53 -20.17
N ALA A 142 -6.73 17.49 -20.08
CA ALA A 142 -5.40 17.28 -19.50
C ALA A 142 -5.48 16.89 -18.00
N LYS A 143 -6.37 17.51 -17.22
CA LYS A 143 -6.62 17.15 -15.81
C LYS A 143 -7.13 15.71 -15.67
N ILE A 144 -8.05 15.29 -16.54
CA ILE A 144 -8.55 13.90 -16.59
C ILE A 144 -7.43 12.91 -16.93
N GLU A 145 -6.61 13.20 -17.95
CA GLU A 145 -5.50 12.31 -18.32
C GLU A 145 -4.43 12.20 -17.23
N ARG A 146 -4.17 13.29 -16.48
CA ARG A 146 -3.29 13.23 -15.31
C ARG A 146 -3.86 12.32 -14.23
N SER A 147 -5.11 12.52 -13.82
CA SER A 147 -5.77 11.65 -12.84
C SER A 147 -5.78 10.19 -13.29
N ARG A 148 -6.06 9.95 -14.58
CA ARG A 148 -6.01 8.63 -15.20
C ARG A 148 -4.63 7.98 -15.07
N THR A 149 -3.58 8.73 -15.37
CA THR A 149 -2.19 8.25 -15.28
C THR A 149 -1.81 7.95 -13.83
N SER A 150 -2.20 8.81 -12.88
CA SER A 150 -2.02 8.56 -11.45
C SER A 150 -2.72 7.27 -11.01
N LEU A 151 -3.98 7.06 -11.42
CA LEU A 151 -4.72 5.84 -11.11
C LEU A 151 -4.06 4.60 -11.73
N ARG A 152 -3.49 4.68 -12.95
CA ARG A 152 -2.73 3.55 -13.55
C ARG A 152 -1.53 3.16 -12.70
N ARG A 153 -0.71 4.15 -12.32
CA ARG A 153 0.48 3.92 -11.50
C ARG A 153 0.10 3.39 -10.12
N TYR A 154 -0.96 3.94 -9.52
CA TYR A 154 -1.47 3.45 -8.25
C TYR A 154 -1.94 1.98 -8.32
N SER A 155 -2.71 1.62 -9.36
CA SER A 155 -3.09 0.23 -9.60
C SER A 155 -1.87 -0.68 -9.77
N LEU A 156 -0.83 -0.22 -10.48
CA LEU A 156 0.40 -0.98 -10.65
C LEU A 156 1.12 -1.20 -9.30
N ARG A 157 1.18 -0.19 -8.43
CA ARG A 157 1.73 -0.34 -7.08
C ARG A 157 0.97 -1.41 -6.27
N LEU A 158 -0.36 -1.38 -6.30
CA LEU A 158 -1.19 -2.40 -5.64
C LEU A 158 -0.92 -3.81 -6.18
N LEU A 159 -0.77 -3.95 -7.50
CA LEU A 159 -0.45 -5.22 -8.15
C LEU A 159 0.98 -5.72 -7.86
N LEU A 160 1.93 -4.81 -7.59
CA LEU A 160 3.28 -5.18 -7.16
C LEU A 160 3.31 -5.61 -5.69
N TYR A 161 2.47 -5.01 -4.84
CA TYR A 161 2.35 -5.41 -3.44
C TYR A 161 1.60 -6.73 -3.25
N LEU A 162 0.56 -6.99 -4.04
CA LEU A 162 -0.35 -8.12 -3.79
C LEU A 162 0.37 -9.48 -3.71
N PRO A 163 1.29 -9.86 -4.62
CA PRO A 163 1.97 -11.15 -4.54
C PRO A 163 2.86 -11.25 -3.29
N ASN A 164 3.50 -10.16 -2.87
CA ASN A 164 4.31 -10.13 -1.65
C ASN A 164 3.42 -10.26 -0.40
N ALA A 165 2.30 -9.53 -0.36
CA ALA A 165 1.34 -9.62 0.74
C ALA A 165 0.78 -11.04 0.88
N VAL A 166 0.40 -11.67 -0.23
CA VAL A 166 -0.07 -13.07 -0.25
C VAL A 166 1.06 -14.01 0.16
N ASN A 167 2.27 -13.84 -0.36
CA ASN A 167 3.42 -14.67 0.02
C ASN A 167 3.65 -14.69 1.54
N TRP A 168 3.50 -13.54 2.20
CA TRP A 168 3.70 -13.43 3.65
C TRP A 168 2.53 -13.93 4.50
N THR A 169 1.39 -14.31 3.90
CA THR A 169 0.35 -15.08 4.61
C THR A 169 0.64 -16.58 4.64
N LEU A 170 1.50 -17.07 3.75
CA LEU A 170 1.80 -18.49 3.61
C LEU A 170 2.85 -18.95 4.63
N ASP A 171 2.83 -20.25 4.92
CA ASP A 171 3.96 -20.91 5.59
C ASP A 171 5.17 -20.96 4.65
N GLU A 172 6.38 -20.84 5.19
CA GLU A 172 7.63 -20.90 4.41
C GLU A 172 7.78 -22.20 3.61
N LYS A 173 7.14 -23.29 4.05
CA LYS A 173 7.14 -24.58 3.36
C LYS A 173 6.07 -24.70 2.27
N SER A 174 5.26 -23.65 2.05
CA SER A 174 4.22 -23.67 1.04
C SER A 174 4.82 -23.75 -0.37
N ARG A 175 4.32 -24.68 -1.19
CA ARG A 175 4.67 -24.78 -2.62
C ARG A 175 4.30 -23.54 -3.44
N PHE A 176 3.44 -22.69 -2.89
CA PHE A 176 2.98 -21.45 -3.51
C PHE A 176 3.78 -20.22 -3.05
N ALA A 177 4.74 -20.41 -2.13
CA ALA A 177 5.62 -19.34 -1.70
C ALA A 177 6.48 -18.85 -2.87
N LEU A 178 6.57 -17.54 -3.00
CA LEU A 178 7.45 -16.89 -3.95
C LEU A 178 8.90 -17.09 -3.49
N SER A 179 9.78 -17.30 -4.46
CA SER A 179 11.21 -17.31 -4.19
C SER A 179 11.68 -15.93 -3.69
N SER A 180 12.73 -15.90 -2.87
CA SER A 180 13.20 -14.65 -2.24
C SER A 180 13.57 -13.57 -3.26
N TRP A 181 14.08 -13.94 -4.44
CA TRP A 181 14.42 -12.96 -5.48
C TRP A 181 13.17 -12.29 -6.06
N MET A 182 12.05 -13.02 -6.22
CA MET A 182 10.80 -12.47 -6.72
C MET A 182 10.23 -11.47 -5.72
N VAL A 183 10.23 -11.82 -4.43
CA VAL A 183 9.75 -10.93 -3.36
C VAL A 183 10.54 -9.62 -3.36
N ASN A 184 11.87 -9.72 -3.43
CA ASN A 184 12.76 -8.56 -3.48
C ASN A 184 12.59 -7.74 -4.76
N ALA A 185 12.45 -8.39 -5.93
CA ALA A 185 12.27 -7.69 -7.20
C ALA A 185 10.94 -6.92 -7.26
N LEU A 186 9.85 -7.54 -6.80
CA LEU A 186 8.55 -6.88 -6.70
C LEU A 186 8.58 -5.73 -5.69
N GLY A 187 9.21 -5.94 -4.53
CA GLY A 187 9.39 -4.89 -3.52
C GLY A 187 10.22 -3.71 -4.04
N LEU A 188 11.29 -3.98 -4.79
CA LEU A 188 12.12 -2.93 -5.40
C LEU A 188 11.33 -2.16 -6.49
N ALA A 189 10.64 -2.87 -7.37
CA ALA A 189 9.82 -2.26 -8.42
C ALA A 189 8.73 -1.36 -7.81
N GLU A 190 8.08 -1.81 -6.73
CA GLU A 190 7.12 -0.99 -6.01
C GLU A 190 7.79 0.23 -5.39
N ALA A 191 8.93 0.06 -4.71
CA ALA A 191 9.61 1.16 -4.03
C ALA A 191 10.07 2.25 -5.02
N VAL A 192 10.59 1.86 -6.19
CA VAL A 192 10.96 2.78 -7.27
C VAL A 192 9.73 3.53 -7.78
N LEU A 193 8.64 2.81 -8.06
CA LEU A 193 7.40 3.42 -8.54
C LEU A 193 6.77 4.33 -7.48
N GLY A 194 6.76 3.92 -6.21
CA GLY A 194 6.26 4.70 -5.09
C GLY A 194 7.03 6.00 -4.91
N THR A 195 8.36 5.94 -4.96
CA THR A 195 9.24 7.12 -4.90
C THR A 195 8.97 8.07 -6.07
N TYR A 196 8.81 7.52 -7.28
CA TYR A 196 8.45 8.31 -8.46
C TYR A 196 7.09 9.00 -8.28
N THR A 197 6.04 8.27 -7.87
CA THR A 197 4.70 8.85 -7.65
C THR A 197 4.69 9.94 -6.59
N TYR A 198 5.52 9.79 -5.54
CA TYR A 198 5.69 10.82 -4.51
C TYR A 198 6.37 12.06 -5.08
N ALA A 199 7.48 11.87 -5.83
CA ALA A 199 8.24 12.97 -6.42
C ALA A 199 7.44 13.76 -7.47
N THR A 200 6.54 13.10 -8.21
CA THR A 200 5.68 13.75 -9.22
C THR A 200 4.39 14.32 -8.65
N GLY A 201 4.13 14.13 -7.34
CA GLY A 201 2.89 14.60 -6.71
C GLY A 201 1.64 13.91 -7.24
N ASP A 202 1.75 12.64 -7.65
CA ASP A 202 0.61 11.87 -8.13
C ASP A 202 -0.44 11.76 -7.01
N SER A 203 -1.69 12.08 -7.34
CA SER A 203 -2.82 11.96 -6.43
C SER A 203 -3.90 11.06 -7.01
N ILE A 204 -4.56 10.30 -6.13
CA ILE A 204 -5.74 9.48 -6.44
C ILE A 204 -7.05 10.23 -6.22
N SER A 205 -7.01 11.52 -5.88
CA SER A 205 -8.20 12.36 -5.71
C SER A 205 -8.89 12.62 -7.07
N LEU A 206 -10.18 12.92 -7.00
CA LEU A 206 -10.94 13.40 -8.15
C LEU A 206 -10.27 14.68 -8.71
N PRO A 207 -10.06 14.81 -10.03
CA PRO A 207 -9.52 16.04 -10.60
C PRO A 207 -10.49 17.19 -10.37
N LYS A 208 -9.95 18.36 -10.01
CA LYS A 208 -10.73 19.59 -9.88
C LYS A 208 -11.04 20.14 -11.28
N ILE A 209 -12.25 19.90 -11.75
CA ILE A 209 -12.76 20.36 -13.05
C ILE A 209 -13.50 21.68 -12.85
N GLU A 210 -13.28 22.62 -13.77
CA GLU A 210 -14.07 23.86 -13.86
C GLU A 210 -15.22 23.57 -14.83
N GLU A 211 -16.46 23.70 -14.35
CA GLU A 211 -17.70 23.52 -15.12
C GLU A 211 -18.10 24.80 -15.85
#